data_AF-A0A3B8ZM70-F1
#
_entry.id   AF-A0A3B8ZM70-F1
#
_cell.length_a   1.000
_cell.length_b   1.000
_cell.length_c   1.000
_cell.angle_alpha   90.00
_cell.angle_beta   90.00
_cell.angle_gamma   90.00
#
_symmetry.space_group_name_H-M   'P 1'
#
loop_
_entity.id
_entity.type
_entity.pdbx_description
1 polymer ?
#
loop_
_entity_poly.entity_id
_entity_poly.type
_entity_poly.pdbx_seq_one_letter_code
_entity_poly.pdbx_strand_id
1 'polypeptide(L)'
;MKPFLPQSSQRPQRFCCDHRGLPIVVTLGGYVRLIQTRDYKTDDFLTYISADSTTRFCVQDDVMVGRYGPPIFQVCRGLEGAYNVALMKAKPKGCVSKNYLYYLLKQPAILEYVERLSLRTGGQTGVDLLSLRNYPVLLPSKESQQRVERVLGDLDEKIKLNESISQQLQETAKLIYDFWFVQFDFPMSVEQSAAIGNPDLEGRPYS
;
A
#
# COMPACT_ATOMS: atom_id res chain seq x y z
N MET A 1 -9.38 17.72 21.93
CA MET A 1 -8.76 16.39 22.04
C MET A 1 -7.73 16.25 20.93
N LYS A 2 -6.44 16.15 21.27
CA LYS A 2 -5.38 15.91 20.28
C LYS A 2 -5.19 14.39 20.11
N PRO A 3 -5.03 13.87 18.89
CA PRO A 3 -4.72 12.45 18.67
C PRO A 3 -3.29 12.16 19.15
N PHE A 4 -3.15 11.11 19.94
CA PHE A 4 -1.86 10.64 20.47
C PHE A 4 -1.17 9.77 19.40
N LEU A 5 -0.08 10.25 18.82
CA LEU A 5 0.81 9.47 17.96
C LEU A 5 1.94 8.88 18.83
N PRO A 6 2.10 7.55 18.89
CA PRO A 6 3.17 6.93 19.65
C PRO A 6 4.50 7.00 18.89
N GLN A 7 5.58 7.35 19.60
CA GLN A 7 6.92 7.51 19.03
C GLN A 7 7.55 6.18 18.60
N SER A 8 8.18 6.21 17.43
CA SER A 8 8.84 5.10 16.73
C SER A 8 10.18 4.73 17.37
N SER A 9 10.23 3.73 18.26
CA SER A 9 11.54 3.16 18.65
C SER A 9 11.50 1.77 19.32
N GLN A 10 10.63 0.84 18.94
CA GLN A 10 10.84 -0.58 19.31
C GLN A 10 10.46 -1.51 18.16
N ARG A 11 11.43 -2.31 17.69
CA ARG A 11 11.19 -3.37 16.70
C ARG A 11 10.33 -4.46 17.35
N PRO A 12 9.17 -4.84 16.80
CA PRO A 12 8.37 -5.91 17.36
C PRO A 12 9.05 -7.27 17.09
N GLN A 13 9.23 -8.05 18.16
CA GLN A 13 9.68 -9.44 18.08
C GLN A 13 8.60 -10.29 17.39
N ARG A 14 9.03 -11.10 16.42
CA ARG A 14 8.16 -11.87 15.53
C ARG A 14 7.68 -13.19 16.13
N PHE A 15 6.45 -13.53 15.79
CA PHE A 15 5.78 -14.85 15.85
C PHE A 15 5.47 -15.42 17.24
N CYS A 16 4.28 -15.11 17.75
CA CYS A 16 3.48 -16.05 18.53
C CYS A 16 2.02 -15.94 18.05
N CYS A 17 1.25 -17.03 18.13
CA CYS A 17 -0.21 -16.99 18.01
C CYS A 17 -0.79 -16.80 19.42
N ASP A 18 -1.94 -16.14 19.56
CA ASP A 18 -2.62 -16.08 20.86
C ASP A 18 -3.17 -17.46 21.27
N HIS A 19 -3.70 -17.58 22.48
CA HIS A 19 -4.33 -18.81 22.99
C HIS A 19 -5.57 -19.26 22.18
N ARG A 20 -6.01 -18.48 21.18
CA ARG A 20 -7.11 -18.79 20.25
C ARG A 20 -6.60 -19.14 18.85
N GLY A 21 -5.28 -19.23 18.64
CA GLY A 21 -4.68 -19.53 17.35
C GLY A 21 -4.78 -18.38 16.33
N LEU A 22 -5.06 -17.15 16.78
CA LEU A 22 -5.03 -15.96 15.92
C LEU A 22 -3.61 -15.41 15.84
N PRO A 23 -3.18 -14.88 14.69
CA PRO A 23 -1.90 -14.20 14.59
C PRO A 23 -1.88 -13.04 15.60
N ILE A 24 -0.82 -12.93 16.41
CA ILE A 24 -0.63 -11.78 17.30
C ILE A 24 -0.39 -10.57 16.40
N VAL A 25 -1.45 -9.83 16.17
CA VAL A 25 -1.35 -8.50 15.57
C VAL A 25 -0.69 -7.60 16.60
N VAL A 26 0.32 -6.84 16.18
CA VAL A 26 1.01 -5.90 17.06
C VAL A 26 -0.01 -4.92 17.65
N THR A 27 -0.23 -5.01 18.96
CA THR A 27 -1.02 -4.04 19.72
C THR A 27 -0.10 -3.10 20.45
N LEU A 28 -0.44 -1.82 20.45
CA LEU A 28 0.28 -0.82 21.22
C LEU A 28 -0.66 -0.25 22.28
N GLY A 29 -0.39 -0.58 23.54
CA GLY A 29 -1.25 -0.16 24.66
C GLY A 29 -2.70 -0.66 24.55
N GLY A 30 -2.93 -1.84 23.96
CA GLY A 30 -4.27 -2.41 23.75
C GLY A 30 -5.02 -1.89 22.50
N TYR A 31 -4.40 -1.01 21.72
CA TYR A 31 -4.94 -0.52 20.45
C TYR A 31 -4.30 -1.22 19.25
N VAL A 32 -5.07 -1.35 18.17
CA VAL A 32 -4.66 -1.94 16.90
C VAL A 32 -5.02 -1.01 15.74
N ARG A 33 -4.17 -0.97 14.70
CA ARG A 33 -4.45 -0.20 13.48
C ARG A 33 -5.70 -0.77 12.79
N LEU A 34 -6.68 0.08 12.51
CA LEU A 34 -7.83 -0.26 11.67
C LEU A 34 -7.47 0.01 10.21
N ILE A 35 -7.33 -1.05 9.44
CA ILE A 35 -7.00 -1.01 8.01
C ILE A 35 -8.26 -0.68 7.21
N GLN A 36 -8.12 0.31 6.33
CA GLN A 36 -9.12 0.71 5.35
C GLN A 36 -8.54 0.61 3.93
N THR A 37 -9.39 0.57 2.90
CA THR A 37 -8.93 0.44 1.51
C THR A 37 -7.97 1.55 1.08
N ARG A 38 -8.18 2.78 1.56
CA ARG A 38 -7.31 3.94 1.27
C ARG A 38 -5.89 3.78 1.84
N ASP A 39 -5.73 3.01 2.90
CA ASP A 39 -4.47 2.85 3.62
C ASP A 39 -3.41 2.10 2.79
N TYR A 40 -3.85 1.36 1.76
CA TYR A 40 -2.94 0.71 0.81
C TYR A 40 -2.29 1.69 -0.17
N LYS A 41 -2.67 2.97 -0.12
CA LYS A 41 -2.11 4.04 -0.98
C LYS A 41 -1.38 5.11 -0.18
N THR A 42 -1.83 5.40 1.05
CA THR A 42 -1.25 6.44 1.91
C THR A 42 -1.45 6.11 3.38
N ASP A 43 -0.50 6.55 4.22
CA ASP A 43 -0.57 6.47 5.68
C ASP A 43 -1.06 7.81 6.31
N ASP A 44 -1.57 8.77 5.55
CA ASP A 44 -1.97 10.09 6.09
C ASP A 44 -3.13 10.06 7.10
N PHE A 45 -3.92 8.98 7.11
CA PHE A 45 -5.17 8.87 7.89
C PHE A 45 -5.20 7.64 8.81
N LEU A 46 -4.09 7.34 9.47
CA LEU A 46 -4.00 6.20 10.40
C LEU A 46 -5.09 6.26 11.48
N THR A 47 -5.86 5.17 11.56
CA THR A 47 -6.92 5.01 12.56
C THR A 47 -6.60 3.83 13.45
N TYR A 48 -6.87 3.97 14.75
CA TYR A 48 -6.66 2.92 15.74
C TYR A 48 -7.96 2.65 16.51
N ILE A 49 -8.20 1.38 16.82
CA ILE A 49 -9.34 0.92 17.62
C ILE A 49 -8.86 0.04 18.76
N SER A 50 -9.69 -0.16 19.78
CA SER A 50 -9.40 -1.15 20.82
C SER A 50 -9.29 -2.54 20.19
N ALA A 51 -8.24 -3.28 20.53
CA ALA A 51 -8.06 -4.64 20.02
C ALA A 51 -9.20 -5.57 20.44
N ASP A 52 -9.79 -5.34 21.61
CA ASP A 52 -10.89 -6.14 22.16
C ASP A 52 -12.23 -5.86 21.47
N SER A 53 -12.35 -4.76 20.71
CA SER A 53 -13.61 -4.42 20.02
C SER A 53 -13.81 -5.17 18.70
N THR A 54 -12.87 -6.04 18.29
CA THR A 54 -12.94 -6.75 17.01
C THR A 54 -12.30 -8.13 17.10
N THR A 55 -12.77 -9.03 16.25
CA THR A 55 -12.19 -10.36 16.04
C THR A 55 -11.60 -10.54 14.65
N ARG A 56 -11.62 -9.47 13.83
CA ARG A 56 -11.20 -9.48 12.43
C ARG A 56 -9.85 -8.81 12.27
N PHE A 57 -8.85 -9.64 11.99
CA PHE A 57 -7.45 -9.24 11.89
C PHE A 57 -6.84 -9.79 10.62
N CYS A 58 -5.94 -9.04 9.97
CA CYS A 58 -5.12 -9.48 8.85
C CYS A 58 -3.64 -9.21 9.13
N VAL A 59 -2.79 -10.02 8.53
CA VAL A 59 -1.33 -9.83 8.52
C VAL A 59 -0.86 -9.56 7.09
N GLN A 60 0.40 -9.16 6.92
CA GLN A 60 0.94 -8.64 5.65
C GLN A 60 0.80 -9.60 4.45
N ASP A 61 0.80 -10.92 4.69
CA ASP A 61 0.69 -11.94 3.64
C ASP A 61 -0.75 -12.32 3.31
N ASP A 62 -1.74 -11.83 4.06
CA ASP A 62 -3.15 -12.08 3.77
C ASP A 62 -3.62 -11.32 2.52
N VAL A 63 -4.48 -11.98 1.75
CA VAL A 63 -5.10 -11.39 0.56
C VAL A 63 -6.40 -10.71 0.97
N MET A 64 -6.43 -9.39 0.83
CA MET A 64 -7.56 -8.55 1.18
C MET A 64 -8.26 -8.06 -0.10
N VAL A 65 -9.58 -7.87 -0.05
CA VAL A 65 -10.39 -7.40 -1.18
C VAL A 65 -11.34 -6.30 -0.73
N GLY A 66 -11.33 -5.16 -1.41
CA GLY A 66 -12.29 -4.08 -1.22
C GLY A 66 -13.69 -4.51 -1.64
N ARG A 67 -14.66 -4.42 -0.72
CA ARG A 67 -16.06 -4.82 -0.96
C ARG A 67 -16.89 -3.76 -1.67
N TYR A 68 -16.60 -2.50 -1.40
CA TYR A 68 -17.42 -1.35 -1.79
C TYR A 68 -16.55 -0.21 -2.29
N GLY A 69 -17.16 0.66 -3.09
CA GLY A 69 -16.55 1.89 -3.60
C GLY A 69 -15.73 1.62 -4.88
N PRO A 70 -15.68 2.59 -5.80
CA PRO A 70 -14.88 2.49 -7.01
C PRO A 70 -13.38 2.75 -6.74
N PRO A 71 -12.45 1.99 -7.37
CA PRO A 71 -12.72 0.75 -8.09
C PRO A 71 -13.15 -0.35 -7.11
N ILE A 72 -14.23 -1.05 -7.46
CA ILE A 72 -14.67 -2.21 -6.69
C ILE A 72 -13.65 -3.34 -6.84
N PHE A 73 -13.67 -4.31 -5.93
CA PHE A 73 -12.83 -5.50 -6.04
C PHE A 73 -11.32 -5.21 -6.03
N GLN A 74 -10.90 -4.13 -5.36
CA GLN A 74 -9.49 -3.82 -5.20
C GLN A 74 -8.79 -4.92 -4.39
N VAL A 75 -7.89 -5.67 -5.03
CA VAL A 75 -7.09 -6.73 -4.40
C VAL A 75 -5.85 -6.13 -3.74
N CYS A 76 -5.75 -6.27 -2.43
CA CYS A 76 -4.74 -5.63 -1.58
C CYS A 76 -3.96 -6.66 -0.74
N ARG A 77 -2.72 -6.34 -0.37
CA ARG A 77 -1.86 -7.10 0.55
C ARG A 77 -0.80 -6.18 1.15
N GLY A 78 -0.07 -6.64 2.17
CA GLY A 78 1.10 -5.95 2.72
C GLY A 78 0.86 -5.14 4.00
N LEU A 79 -0.38 -5.04 4.47
CA LEU A 79 -0.72 -4.37 5.73
C LEU A 79 -1.13 -5.37 6.81
N GLU A 80 -0.89 -5.00 8.06
CA GLU A 80 -1.26 -5.77 9.25
C GLU A 80 -2.10 -4.90 10.20
N GLY A 81 -3.20 -5.47 10.70
CA GLY A 81 -4.12 -4.75 11.57
C GLY A 81 -5.51 -5.38 11.65
N ALA A 82 -6.43 -4.67 12.28
CA ALA A 82 -7.84 -4.99 12.27
C ALA A 82 -8.51 -4.50 10.98
N TYR A 83 -9.62 -5.10 10.58
CA TYR A 83 -10.41 -4.61 9.43
C TYR A 83 -11.91 -4.76 9.67
N ASN A 84 -12.69 -3.89 9.04
CA ASN A 84 -14.16 -3.91 9.15
C ASN A 84 -14.82 -4.59 7.93
N VAL A 85 -16.13 -4.44 7.78
CA VAL A 85 -16.90 -5.08 6.70
C VAL A 85 -16.64 -4.51 5.29
N ALA A 86 -15.94 -3.38 5.18
CA ALA A 86 -15.57 -2.80 3.88
C ALA A 86 -14.43 -3.57 3.20
N LEU A 87 -13.64 -4.31 3.98
CA LEU A 87 -12.63 -5.25 3.49
C LEU A 87 -13.08 -6.69 3.73
N MET A 88 -12.72 -7.56 2.80
CA MET A 88 -12.89 -9.00 2.93
C MET A 88 -11.53 -9.67 2.89
N LYS A 89 -11.35 -10.74 3.67
CA LYS A 89 -10.16 -11.59 3.59
C LYS A 89 -10.44 -12.80 2.71
N ALA A 90 -9.68 -12.96 1.62
CA ALA A 90 -9.69 -14.15 0.79
C ALA A 90 -8.74 -15.18 1.39
N LYS A 91 -9.30 -16.30 1.87
CA LYS A 91 -8.51 -17.40 2.44
C LYS A 91 -8.39 -18.52 1.39
N PRO A 92 -7.18 -18.99 1.07
CA PRO A 92 -7.02 -20.12 0.17
C PRO A 92 -7.66 -21.38 0.76
N LYS A 93 -8.13 -22.27 -0.11
CA LYS A 93 -8.62 -23.60 0.23
C LYS A 93 -7.86 -24.65 -0.56
N GLY A 94 -7.73 -25.86 0.00
CA GLY A 94 -7.04 -26.97 -0.67
C GLY A 94 -5.55 -26.71 -0.86
N CYS A 95 -5.04 -26.95 -2.06
CA CYS A 95 -3.62 -26.82 -2.40
C CYS A 95 -3.19 -25.43 -2.90
N VAL A 96 -4.06 -24.41 -2.78
CA VAL A 96 -3.80 -23.05 -3.27
C VAL A 96 -2.93 -22.27 -2.27
N SER A 97 -1.90 -21.60 -2.75
CA SER A 97 -1.10 -20.69 -1.90
C SER A 97 -1.74 -19.30 -1.79
N LYS A 98 -1.38 -18.52 -0.76
CA LYS A 98 -1.83 -17.12 -0.65
C LYS A 98 -1.30 -16.25 -1.81
N ASN A 99 -0.07 -16.48 -2.25
CA ASN A 99 0.55 -15.72 -3.35
C ASN A 99 -0.13 -16.02 -4.69
N TYR A 100 -0.39 -17.30 -5.00
CA TYR A 100 -1.12 -17.65 -6.21
C TYR A 100 -2.53 -17.10 -6.19
N LEU A 101 -3.24 -17.19 -5.06
CA LEU A 101 -4.57 -16.59 -4.89
C LEU A 101 -4.55 -15.08 -5.15
N TYR A 102 -3.54 -14.36 -4.65
CA TYR A 102 -3.36 -12.93 -4.90
C TYR A 102 -3.26 -12.61 -6.39
N TYR A 103 -2.42 -13.34 -7.13
CA TYR A 103 -2.27 -13.15 -8.58
C TYR A 103 -3.50 -13.59 -9.37
N LEU A 104 -4.14 -14.68 -8.95
CA LEU A 104 -5.38 -15.17 -9.54
C LEU A 104 -6.46 -14.09 -9.48
N LEU A 105 -6.73 -13.53 -8.29
CA LEU A 105 -7.78 -12.51 -8.12
C LEU A 105 -7.48 -11.20 -8.88
N LYS A 106 -6.23 -10.95 -9.25
CA LYS A 106 -5.82 -9.80 -10.06
C LYS A 106 -5.99 -10.00 -11.57
N GLN A 107 -6.44 -11.18 -12.02
CA GLN A 107 -6.67 -11.42 -13.44
C GLN A 107 -7.77 -10.48 -13.99
N PRO A 108 -7.56 -9.85 -15.15
CA PRO A 108 -8.55 -8.97 -15.77
C PRO A 108 -9.92 -9.63 -15.94
N ALA A 109 -9.95 -10.92 -16.31
CA ALA A 109 -11.18 -11.67 -16.51
C ALA A 109 -12.04 -11.78 -15.23
N ILE A 110 -11.43 -11.87 -14.05
CA ILE A 110 -12.16 -11.88 -12.77
C ILE A 110 -12.67 -10.48 -12.44
N LEU A 111 -11.85 -9.45 -12.65
CA LEU A 111 -12.26 -8.06 -12.43
C LEU A 111 -13.46 -7.70 -13.32
N GLU A 112 -13.37 -7.96 -14.63
CA GLU A 112 -14.46 -7.72 -15.59
C GLU A 112 -15.73 -8.49 -15.21
N TYR A 113 -15.59 -9.74 -14.75
CA TYR A 113 -16.72 -10.53 -14.28
C TYR A 113 -17.40 -9.87 -13.08
N VAL A 114 -16.62 -9.43 -12.09
CA VAL A 114 -17.13 -8.75 -10.90
C VAL A 114 -17.79 -7.41 -11.27
N GLU A 115 -17.18 -6.63 -12.17
CA GLU A 115 -17.72 -5.35 -12.63
C GLU A 115 -19.08 -5.51 -13.32
N ARG A 116 -19.22 -6.50 -14.21
CA ARG A 116 -20.50 -6.81 -14.87
C ARG A 116 -21.61 -7.15 -13.88
N LEU A 117 -21.29 -7.82 -12.79
CA LEU A 117 -22.25 -8.24 -11.77
C LEU A 117 -22.56 -7.16 -10.72
N SER A 118 -21.67 -6.19 -10.56
CA SER A 118 -21.75 -5.19 -9.50
C SER A 118 -22.54 -3.93 -9.89
N LEU A 119 -23.01 -3.85 -11.14
CA LEU A 119 -23.96 -2.85 -11.62
C LEU A 119 -25.36 -3.10 -11.00
N ARG A 120 -25.52 -2.75 -9.72
CA ARG A 120 -26.84 -2.73 -9.08
C ARG A 120 -27.58 -1.43 -9.42
N THR A 121 -28.87 -1.56 -9.70
CA THR A 121 -29.82 -0.47 -9.79
C THR A 121 -29.83 0.33 -8.47
N GLY A 122 -29.47 1.63 -8.52
CA GLY A 122 -29.53 2.52 -7.34
C GLY A 122 -28.18 3.05 -6.80
N GLY A 123 -27.09 2.97 -7.55
CA GLY A 123 -25.85 3.71 -7.24
C GLY A 123 -24.94 3.12 -6.16
N GLN A 124 -25.33 2.02 -5.51
CA GLN A 124 -24.45 1.25 -4.62
C GLN A 124 -23.70 0.18 -5.41
N THR A 125 -22.40 0.40 -5.65
CA THR A 125 -21.52 -0.61 -6.24
C THR A 125 -20.88 -1.45 -5.13
N GLY A 126 -20.98 -2.77 -5.25
CA GLY A 126 -20.39 -3.69 -4.29
C GLY A 126 -20.28 -5.09 -4.83
N VAL A 127 -19.29 -5.82 -4.33
CA VAL A 127 -18.96 -7.17 -4.80
C VAL A 127 -20.08 -8.15 -4.43
N ASP A 128 -20.70 -8.75 -5.46
CA ASP A 128 -21.60 -9.89 -5.26
C ASP A 128 -20.79 -11.17 -4.96
N LEU A 129 -20.73 -11.51 -3.68
CA LEU A 129 -19.98 -12.65 -3.17
C LEU A 129 -20.51 -14.00 -3.66
N LEU A 130 -21.81 -14.13 -3.92
CA LEU A 130 -22.39 -15.40 -4.34
C LEU A 130 -21.95 -15.73 -5.76
N SER A 131 -22.09 -14.76 -6.67
CA SER A 131 -21.66 -14.92 -8.06
C SER A 131 -20.15 -15.07 -8.17
N LEU A 132 -19.36 -14.28 -7.42
CA LEU A 132 -17.90 -14.42 -7.40
C LEU A 132 -17.45 -15.84 -6.98
N ARG A 133 -18.12 -16.45 -6.01
CA ARG A 133 -17.79 -17.83 -5.57
C ARG A 133 -18.07 -18.89 -6.62
N ASN A 134 -18.95 -18.59 -7.58
CA ASN A 134 -19.31 -19.50 -8.67
C ASN A 134 -18.46 -19.27 -9.93
N TYR A 135 -17.52 -18.32 -9.91
CA TYR A 135 -16.63 -18.08 -11.04
C TYR A 135 -15.75 -19.31 -11.29
N PRO A 136 -15.79 -19.92 -12.49
CA PRO A 136 -15.01 -21.10 -12.79
C PRO A 136 -13.53 -20.73 -12.94
N VAL A 137 -12.66 -21.41 -12.20
CA VAL A 137 -11.21 -21.23 -12.29
C VAL A 137 -10.55 -22.57 -12.59
N LEU A 138 -9.65 -22.57 -13.58
CA LEU A 138 -8.75 -23.69 -13.80
C LEU A 138 -7.64 -23.65 -12.73
N LEU A 139 -7.58 -24.69 -11.90
CA LEU A 139 -6.57 -24.79 -10.86
C LEU A 139 -5.39 -25.65 -11.34
N PRO A 140 -4.21 -25.05 -11.62
CA PRO A 140 -3.06 -25.83 -12.05
C PRO A 140 -2.40 -26.59 -10.88
N SER A 141 -1.46 -27.48 -11.21
CA SER A 141 -0.69 -28.21 -10.20
C SER A 141 0.10 -27.26 -9.28
N LYS A 142 0.43 -27.71 -8.08
CA LYS A 142 1.19 -26.92 -7.10
C LYS A 142 2.53 -26.43 -7.66
N GLU A 143 3.21 -27.25 -8.46
CA GLU A 143 4.47 -26.88 -9.10
C GLU A 143 4.26 -25.74 -10.11
N SER A 144 3.22 -25.81 -10.94
CA SER A 144 2.87 -24.73 -11.87
C SER A 144 2.48 -23.44 -11.14
N GLN A 145 1.76 -23.55 -10.01
CA GLN A 145 1.46 -22.38 -9.16
C GLN A 145 2.75 -21.73 -8.66
N GLN A 146 3.71 -22.50 -8.15
CA GLN A 146 5.00 -21.99 -7.68
C GLN A 146 5.82 -21.30 -8.78
N ARG A 147 5.80 -21.85 -10.00
CA ARG A 147 6.47 -21.21 -11.15
C ARG A 147 5.85 -19.85 -11.48
N VAL A 148 4.52 -19.77 -11.50
CA VAL A 148 3.79 -18.52 -11.72
C VAL A 148 4.10 -17.51 -10.61
N GLU A 149 4.03 -17.93 -9.35
CA GLU A 149 4.33 -17.07 -8.19
C GLU A 149 5.74 -16.51 -8.24
N ARG A 150 6.73 -17.31 -8.64
CA ARG A 150 8.11 -16.87 -8.76
C ARG A 150 8.25 -15.77 -9.80
N VAL A 151 7.77 -16.01 -11.02
CA VAL A 151 7.88 -15.04 -12.11
C VAL A 151 7.15 -13.74 -11.78
N LEU A 152 5.93 -13.81 -11.27
CA LEU A 152 5.15 -12.62 -10.92
C LEU A 152 5.71 -11.89 -9.69
N GLY A 153 6.26 -12.64 -8.72
CA GLY A 153 6.96 -12.07 -7.57
C GLY A 153 8.22 -11.30 -7.98
N ASP A 154 9.06 -11.90 -8.82
CA ASP A 154 10.27 -11.26 -9.34
C ASP A 154 9.94 -9.97 -10.13
N LEU A 155 8.81 -9.95 -10.85
CA LEU A 155 8.33 -8.76 -11.56
C LEU A 155 7.82 -7.69 -10.60
N ASP A 156 7.02 -8.05 -9.60
CA ASP A 156 6.53 -7.12 -8.57
C ASP A 156 7.69 -6.47 -7.79
N GLU A 157 8.74 -7.23 -7.47
CA GLU A 157 9.94 -6.69 -6.81
C GLU A 157 10.65 -5.66 -7.68
N LYS A 158 10.80 -5.93 -8.98
CA LYS A 158 11.39 -4.98 -9.93
C LYS A 158 10.55 -3.71 -10.10
N ILE A 159 9.22 -3.85 -10.15
CA ILE A 159 8.31 -2.70 -10.23
C ILE A 159 8.50 -1.80 -8.99
N LYS A 160 8.46 -2.39 -7.78
CA LYS A 160 8.67 -1.65 -6.53
C LYS A 160 10.02 -0.94 -6.48
N LEU A 161 11.08 -1.60 -6.95
CA LEU A 161 12.41 -1.00 -7.02
C LEU A 161 12.42 0.21 -7.96
N ASN A 162 11.82 0.08 -9.15
CA ASN A 162 11.71 1.16 -10.12
C ASN A 162 10.88 2.35 -9.61
N GLU A 163 9.77 2.08 -8.92
CA GLU A 163 8.94 3.10 -8.28
C GLU A 163 9.75 3.86 -7.20
N SER A 164 10.50 3.14 -6.37
CA SER A 164 11.37 3.74 -5.35
C SER A 164 12.47 4.62 -5.95
N ILE A 165 13.12 4.17 -7.02
CA ILE A 165 14.12 4.97 -7.75
C ILE A 165 13.46 6.23 -8.33
N SER A 166 12.29 6.09 -8.95
CA SER A 166 11.56 7.21 -9.55
C SER A 166 11.18 8.26 -8.49
N GLN A 167 10.73 7.82 -7.31
CA GLN A 167 10.42 8.71 -6.20
C GLN A 167 11.67 9.46 -5.70
N GLN A 168 12.80 8.77 -5.53
CA GLN A 168 14.06 9.41 -5.10
C GLN A 168 14.56 10.45 -6.11
N LEU A 169 14.42 10.17 -7.42
CA LEU A 169 14.76 11.12 -8.47
C LEU A 169 13.86 12.37 -8.41
N GLN A 170 12.56 12.19 -8.19
CA GLN A 170 11.62 13.30 -8.03
C GLN A 170 11.94 14.15 -6.79
N GLU A 171 12.25 13.52 -5.66
CA GLU A 171 12.63 14.22 -4.43
C GLU A 171 13.94 15.00 -4.62
N THR A 172 14.94 14.40 -5.26
CA THR A 172 16.22 15.06 -5.56
C THR A 172 16.03 16.25 -6.51
N ALA A 173 15.22 16.08 -7.57
CA ALA A 173 14.91 17.16 -8.50
C ALA A 173 14.17 18.31 -7.82
N LYS A 174 13.23 18.00 -6.90
CA LYS A 174 12.54 19.01 -6.10
C LYS A 174 13.51 19.76 -5.17
N LEU A 175 14.44 19.07 -4.51
CA LEU A 175 15.45 19.71 -3.67
C LEU A 175 16.35 20.66 -4.46
N ILE A 176 16.79 20.24 -5.65
CA ILE A 176 17.53 21.10 -6.58
C ILE A 176 16.67 22.31 -6.93
N TYR A 177 15.42 22.11 -7.33
CA TYR A 177 14.53 23.22 -7.66
C TYR A 177 14.33 24.19 -6.48
N ASP A 178 14.07 23.68 -5.27
CA ASP A 178 13.88 24.49 -4.08
C ASP A 178 15.16 25.28 -3.73
N PHE A 179 16.34 24.67 -3.88
CA PHE A 179 17.63 25.33 -3.71
C PHE A 179 17.84 26.46 -4.72
N TRP A 180 17.66 26.17 -6.02
CA TRP A 180 17.94 27.11 -7.09
C TRP A 180 16.88 28.20 -7.28
N PHE A 181 15.61 27.95 -6.96
CA PHE A 181 14.51 28.83 -7.36
C PHE A 181 13.61 29.31 -6.21
N VAL A 182 13.76 28.75 -5.00
CA VAL A 182 12.93 29.16 -3.85
C VAL A 182 13.77 29.80 -2.76
N GLN A 183 14.90 29.18 -2.39
CA GLN A 183 15.75 29.69 -1.30
C GLN A 183 16.59 30.90 -1.71
N PHE A 184 16.74 31.19 -3.02
CA PHE A 184 17.56 32.29 -3.55
C PHE A 184 18.95 32.37 -2.89
N ASP A 185 19.52 31.23 -2.50
CA ASP A 185 20.84 31.17 -1.87
C ASP A 185 21.89 31.25 -2.99
N PHE A 186 22.06 32.45 -3.52
CA PHE A 186 22.96 32.77 -4.63
C PHE A 186 24.16 33.57 -4.13
N PRO A 187 25.25 32.94 -3.67
CA PRO A 187 26.47 33.68 -3.42
C PRO A 187 27.27 33.75 -4.73
N MET A 188 27.06 34.81 -5.52
CA MET A 188 28.21 35.31 -6.29
C MET A 188 29.11 35.99 -5.26
N SER A 189 30.24 35.36 -4.97
CA SER A 189 31.21 35.95 -4.03
C SER A 189 31.78 37.24 -4.61
N VAL A 190 32.23 38.15 -3.73
CA VAL A 190 32.94 39.39 -4.09
C VAL A 190 34.05 39.12 -5.13
N GLU A 191 34.78 38.02 -4.95
CA GLU A 191 35.90 37.64 -5.82
C GLU A 191 35.44 37.27 -7.23
N GLN A 192 34.28 36.62 -7.35
CA GLN A 192 33.72 36.21 -8.64
C GLN A 192 33.07 37.37 -9.40
N SER A 193 32.36 38.26 -8.70
CA SER A 193 31.77 39.46 -9.32
C SER A 193 32.85 40.43 -9.81
N ALA A 194 33.95 40.54 -9.06
CA ALA A 194 35.13 41.30 -9.46
C ALA A 194 35.86 40.67 -10.66
N ALA A 195 36.01 39.35 -10.72
CA ALA A 195 36.69 38.66 -11.82
C ALA A 195 35.96 38.78 -13.17
N ILE A 196 34.63 38.94 -13.17
CA ILE A 196 33.80 39.12 -14.36
C ILE A 196 33.68 40.61 -14.75
N GLY A 197 34.25 41.52 -13.94
CA GLY A 197 34.22 42.97 -14.18
C GLY A 197 32.85 43.60 -13.93
N ASN A 198 31.97 42.92 -13.20
CA ASN A 198 30.63 43.42 -12.87
C ASN A 198 30.34 43.20 -11.36
N PRO A 199 30.86 44.09 -10.49
CA PRO A 199 30.77 43.96 -9.04
C PRO A 199 29.33 44.04 -8.49
N ASP A 200 28.39 44.59 -9.26
CA ASP A 200 26.97 44.73 -8.87
C ASP A 200 26.21 43.39 -8.81
N LEU A 201 26.83 42.30 -9.27
CA LEU A 201 26.26 40.96 -9.27
C LEU A 201 26.49 40.18 -7.97
N GLU A 202 27.24 40.73 -7.02
CA GLU A 202 27.46 40.11 -5.71
C GLU A 202 26.13 39.86 -5.00
N GLY A 203 25.89 38.60 -4.60
CA GLY A 203 24.64 38.19 -3.95
C GLY A 203 23.38 38.27 -4.84
N ARG A 204 23.52 38.45 -6.16
CA ARG A 204 22.37 38.52 -7.09
C ARG A 204 22.19 37.25 -7.94
N PRO A 205 20.95 36.87 -8.28
CA PRO A 205 20.61 35.62 -8.97
C PRO A 205 20.89 35.61 -10.48
N TYR A 206 21.95 36.27 -10.96
CA TYR A 206 22.25 36.59 -12.37
C TYR A 206 21.54 37.85 -12.92
N SER A 207 22.27 38.57 -13.79
CA SER A 207 21.83 39.73 -14.60
C SER A 207 21.10 39.34 -15.86
#